data_AF-A0A381UXQ9-F1
#
_entry.id   AF-A0A381UXQ9-F1
#
_cell.length_a   1.000
_cell.length_b   1.000
_cell.length_c   1.000
_cell.angle_alpha   90.00
_cell.angle_beta   90.00
_cell.angle_gamma   90.00
#
_symmetry.space_group_name_H-M   'P 1'
#
loop_
_entity.id
_entity.type
_entity.pdbx_description
1 polymer ?
#
loop_
_entity_poly.entity_id
_entity_poly.type
_entity_poly.pdbx_seq_one_letter_code
_entity_poly.pdbx_strand_id
1 'polypeptide(L)'
;MPKSAKEFISDNGADVYDKVRITSKEQTFEGIIMPNNNFSGEHIIVLKLDNGYNLGISTDDAELNVLEKAQGRSKPKLKSKRNEKLEDITILGTGGTIASFVDYKTGAVSPAITAEQLVNSVSSLKEIANIEAEPLLSLASEDMEPKHWEEMAGKVEEIHSKKNHGIIVAHGTDTMGYSAAALSFQLPEMSNPVIFTGSQRSPDRPSSDAHLNLEGAAKAAMSDLGEVGIAMHETTNDIGIAIWRGTRTRKNHSSKRDAFTS
;
A
#
# COMPACT_ATOMS: atom_id res chain seq x y z
N MET A 1 -10.10 -38.07 9.20
CA MET A 1 -9.94 -36.66 9.62
C MET A 1 -10.18 -35.80 8.39
N PRO A 2 -10.86 -34.66 8.50
CA PRO A 2 -11.04 -33.75 7.38
C PRO A 2 -9.67 -33.37 6.81
N LYS A 3 -9.57 -33.32 5.47
CA LYS A 3 -8.34 -32.90 4.79
C LYS A 3 -8.09 -31.42 5.08
N SER A 4 -6.84 -30.96 4.99
CA SER A 4 -6.61 -29.52 4.99
C SER A 4 -7.29 -28.88 3.78
N ALA A 5 -7.72 -27.63 3.88
CA ALA A 5 -8.32 -26.89 2.78
C ALA A 5 -7.40 -26.85 1.55
N LYS A 6 -6.09 -26.72 1.78
CA LYS A 6 -5.07 -26.73 0.73
C LYS A 6 -4.99 -28.07 0.00
N GLU A 7 -4.92 -29.18 0.74
CA GLU A 7 -4.93 -30.53 0.16
C GLU A 7 -6.25 -30.81 -0.56
N PHE A 8 -7.38 -30.45 0.05
CA PHE A 8 -8.69 -30.66 -0.55
C PHE A 8 -8.86 -29.92 -1.88
N ILE A 9 -8.41 -28.67 -1.97
CA ILE A 9 -8.41 -27.89 -3.22
C ILE A 9 -7.55 -28.59 -4.29
N SER A 10 -6.32 -28.96 -3.93
CA SER A 10 -5.36 -29.60 -4.84
C SER A 10 -5.83 -30.99 -5.32
N ASP A 11 -6.38 -31.81 -4.42
CA ASP A 11 -6.84 -33.17 -4.72
C ASP A 11 -8.01 -33.18 -5.71
N ASN A 12 -8.81 -32.11 -5.73
CA ASN A 12 -9.90 -31.92 -6.69
C ASN A 12 -9.47 -31.16 -7.95
N GLY A 13 -8.15 -30.97 -8.15
CA GLY A 13 -7.60 -30.30 -9.33
C GLY A 13 -8.01 -28.83 -9.46
N ALA A 14 -8.37 -28.19 -8.35
CA ALA A 14 -8.74 -26.77 -8.29
C ALA A 14 -7.55 -25.93 -7.81
N ASP A 15 -7.59 -24.64 -8.13
CA ASP A 15 -6.61 -23.65 -7.70
C ASP A 15 -7.32 -22.46 -7.04
N VAL A 16 -6.57 -21.67 -6.28
CA VAL A 16 -7.08 -20.39 -5.75
C VAL A 16 -7.51 -19.51 -6.93
N TYR A 17 -8.66 -18.86 -6.80
CA TYR A 17 -9.35 -18.06 -7.81
C TYR A 17 -10.10 -18.84 -8.90
N ASP A 18 -10.12 -20.17 -8.87
CA ASP A 18 -11.04 -20.95 -9.72
C ASP A 18 -12.49 -20.76 -9.26
N LYS A 19 -13.43 -20.77 -10.21
CA LYS A 19 -14.85 -20.86 -9.91
C LYS A 19 -15.21 -22.34 -9.72
N VAL A 20 -15.79 -22.64 -8.57
CA VAL A 20 -16.11 -24.02 -8.16
C VAL A 20 -17.53 -24.12 -7.61
N ARG A 21 -18.05 -25.33 -7.59
CA ARG A 21 -19.26 -25.74 -6.87
C ARG A 21 -18.84 -26.66 -5.74
N ILE A 22 -19.19 -26.31 -4.49
CA ILE A 22 -18.97 -27.14 -3.32
C ILE A 22 -20.30 -27.58 -2.74
N THR A 23 -20.45 -28.89 -2.52
CA THR A 23 -21.62 -29.48 -1.84
C THR A 23 -21.19 -29.98 -0.47
N SER A 24 -21.87 -29.57 0.60
CA SER A 24 -21.62 -30.00 1.98
C SER A 24 -22.94 -30.11 2.72
N LYS A 25 -23.18 -31.24 3.43
CA LYS A 25 -24.35 -31.45 4.31
C LYS A 25 -25.68 -30.98 3.67
N GLU A 26 -25.93 -31.44 2.45
CA GLU A 26 -27.12 -31.14 1.62
C GLU A 26 -27.24 -29.71 1.05
N GLN A 27 -26.25 -28.85 1.29
CA GLN A 27 -26.21 -27.50 0.72
C GLN A 27 -25.17 -27.43 -0.40
N THR A 28 -25.52 -26.76 -1.50
CA THR A 28 -24.62 -26.53 -2.64
C THR A 28 -24.34 -25.04 -2.76
N PHE A 29 -23.06 -24.69 -2.86
CA PHE A 29 -22.60 -23.32 -3.01
C PHE A 29 -21.72 -23.19 -4.25
N GLU A 30 -21.90 -22.11 -4.99
CA GLU A 30 -21.06 -21.75 -6.12
C GLU A 30 -20.34 -20.45 -5.84
N GLY A 31 -19.06 -20.41 -6.16
CA GLY A 31 -18.24 -19.23 -5.92
C GLY A 31 -16.81 -19.40 -6.37
N ILE A 32 -16.04 -18.34 -6.18
CA ILE A 32 -14.61 -18.32 -6.47
C ILE A 32 -13.85 -18.75 -5.21
N ILE A 33 -12.90 -19.68 -5.36
CA ILE A 33 -12.01 -20.05 -4.25
C ILE A 33 -11.17 -18.85 -3.86
N MET A 34 -11.21 -18.49 -2.59
CA MET A 34 -10.42 -17.39 -2.03
C MET A 34 -9.18 -17.94 -1.31
N PRO A 35 -8.09 -17.18 -1.24
CA PRO A 35 -6.94 -17.55 -0.43
C PRO A 35 -7.38 -17.74 1.04
N ASN A 36 -6.91 -18.81 1.67
CA ASN A 36 -7.02 -18.93 3.12
C ASN A 36 -6.14 -17.88 3.79
N ASN A 37 -6.69 -17.20 4.80
CA ASN A 37 -5.92 -16.29 5.64
C ASN A 37 -5.46 -17.01 6.93
N ASN A 38 -4.54 -16.39 7.66
CA ASN A 38 -3.98 -16.95 8.90
C ASN A 38 -5.01 -17.18 10.03
N PHE A 39 -6.24 -16.67 9.88
CA PHE A 39 -7.32 -16.82 10.85
C PHE A 39 -8.35 -17.89 10.43
N SER A 40 -8.20 -18.46 9.24
CA SER A 40 -9.09 -19.51 8.73
C SER A 40 -8.70 -20.85 9.36
N GLY A 41 -9.69 -21.64 9.77
CA GLY A 41 -9.41 -23.00 10.25
C GLY A 41 -8.77 -23.85 9.16
N GLU A 42 -7.89 -24.78 9.53
CA GLU A 42 -7.12 -25.62 8.60
C GLU A 42 -8.00 -26.37 7.59
N HIS A 43 -9.21 -26.74 8.01
CA HIS A 43 -10.20 -27.50 7.24
C HIS A 43 -11.32 -26.63 6.65
N ILE A 44 -11.12 -25.31 6.58
CA ILE A 44 -12.11 -24.38 6.05
C ILE A 44 -11.65 -23.84 4.70
N ILE A 45 -12.50 -23.97 3.69
CA ILE A 45 -12.35 -23.31 2.40
C ILE A 45 -13.19 -22.05 2.39
N VAL A 46 -12.61 -20.95 1.92
CA VAL A 46 -13.34 -19.69 1.75
C VAL A 46 -13.78 -19.57 0.29
N LEU A 47 -15.08 -19.45 0.06
CA LEU A 47 -15.66 -19.14 -1.25
C LEU A 47 -16.19 -17.71 -1.27
N LYS A 48 -15.94 -16.97 -2.36
CA LYS A 48 -16.65 -15.74 -2.67
C LYS A 48 -17.83 -16.06 -3.58
N LEU A 49 -19.03 -15.91 -3.06
CA LEU A 49 -20.28 -16.18 -3.78
C LEU A 49 -20.54 -15.10 -4.85
N ASP A 50 -21.40 -15.40 -5.82
CA ASP A 50 -21.76 -14.46 -6.90
C ASP A 50 -22.42 -13.16 -6.38
N ASN A 51 -23.00 -13.18 -5.17
CA ASN A 51 -23.53 -11.99 -4.48
C ASN A 51 -22.45 -11.14 -3.78
N GLY A 52 -21.17 -11.55 -3.84
CA GLY A 52 -20.01 -10.84 -3.31
C GLY A 52 -19.60 -11.20 -1.88
N TYR A 53 -20.42 -11.97 -1.14
CA TYR A 53 -20.11 -12.41 0.23
C TYR A 53 -19.10 -13.54 0.26
N ASN A 54 -18.25 -13.56 1.29
CA ASN A 54 -17.35 -14.67 1.57
C ASN A 54 -18.05 -15.67 2.51
N LEU A 55 -17.98 -16.96 2.18
CA LEU A 55 -18.54 -18.07 2.95
C LEU A 55 -17.43 -19.07 3.28
N GLY A 56 -17.30 -19.44 4.57
CA GLY A 56 -16.42 -20.52 5.01
C GLY A 56 -17.15 -21.86 4.99
N ILE A 57 -16.57 -22.86 4.33
CA ILE A 57 -17.14 -24.21 4.20
C ILE A 57 -16.13 -25.22 4.76
N SER A 58 -16.59 -26.12 5.63
CA SER A 58 -15.78 -27.24 6.11
C SER A 58 -15.50 -28.22 4.98
N THR A 59 -14.26 -28.73 4.89
CA THR A 59 -13.90 -29.82 3.97
C THR A 59 -14.43 -31.19 4.41
N ASP A 60 -15.00 -31.27 5.61
CA ASP A 60 -15.60 -32.49 6.15
C ASP A 60 -16.89 -32.83 5.38
N ASP A 61 -16.92 -34.02 4.78
CA ASP A 61 -17.99 -34.50 3.90
C ASP A 61 -18.38 -33.51 2.78
N ALA A 62 -17.39 -32.77 2.27
CA ALA A 62 -17.57 -31.85 1.16
C ALA A 62 -17.14 -32.47 -0.18
N GLU A 63 -17.87 -32.16 -1.24
CA GLU A 63 -17.51 -32.50 -2.62
C GLU A 63 -17.26 -31.22 -3.41
N LEU A 64 -16.19 -31.17 -4.20
CA LEU A 64 -15.82 -30.01 -5.01
C LEU A 64 -15.82 -30.36 -6.49
N ASN A 65 -16.43 -29.49 -7.29
CA ASN A 65 -16.39 -29.56 -8.75
C ASN A 65 -15.89 -28.23 -9.32
N VAL A 66 -14.87 -28.28 -10.17
CA VAL A 66 -14.36 -27.09 -10.87
C VAL A 66 -15.32 -26.72 -12.01
N LEU A 67 -15.80 -25.48 -12.02
CA LEU A 67 -16.67 -24.95 -13.07
C LEU A 67 -15.88 -24.15 -14.11
N GLU A 68 -14.94 -23.32 -13.65
CA GLU A 68 -14.11 -22.48 -14.52
C GLU A 68 -12.72 -22.25 -13.90
N LYS A 69 -11.67 -22.36 -14.72
CA LYS A 69 -10.29 -22.07 -14.32
C LYS A 69 -10.01 -20.56 -14.32
N ALA A 70 -9.24 -20.10 -13.35
CA ALA A 70 -8.84 -18.70 -13.24
C ALA A 70 -8.10 -18.23 -14.51
N GLN A 71 -8.61 -17.16 -15.13
CA GLN A 71 -7.93 -16.51 -16.24
C GLN A 71 -6.96 -15.44 -15.73
N GLY A 72 -5.69 -15.54 -16.13
CA GLY A 72 -4.69 -14.51 -15.84
C GLY A 72 -5.07 -13.18 -16.49
N ARG A 73 -5.31 -12.13 -15.70
CA ARG A 73 -5.52 -10.78 -16.22
C ARG A 73 -4.21 -10.11 -16.55
N SER A 74 -4.07 -9.64 -17.79
CA SER A 74 -3.01 -8.70 -18.13
C SER A 74 -3.32 -7.35 -17.49
N LYS A 75 -2.35 -6.79 -16.75
CA LYS A 75 -2.46 -5.42 -16.24
C LYS A 75 -2.29 -4.46 -17.43
N PRO A 76 -3.21 -3.51 -17.66
CA PRO A 76 -3.00 -2.51 -18.71
C PRO A 76 -1.77 -1.68 -18.37
N LYS A 77 -0.79 -1.65 -19.29
CA LYS A 77 0.33 -0.72 -19.22
C LYS A 77 -0.19 0.66 -19.60
N LEU A 78 -0.55 1.47 -18.61
CA LEU A 78 -0.81 2.88 -18.81
C LEU A 78 0.55 3.58 -18.86
N LYS A 79 0.79 4.41 -19.88
CA LYS A 79 1.94 5.32 -19.93
C LYS A 79 1.46 6.71 -19.58
N SER A 80 2.01 7.30 -18.52
CA SER A 80 1.84 8.72 -18.22
C SER A 80 2.64 9.55 -19.23
N LYS A 81 2.03 10.59 -19.83
CA LYS A 81 2.78 11.58 -20.60
C LYS A 81 3.33 12.63 -19.65
N ARG A 82 4.65 12.83 -19.69
CA ARG A 82 5.34 13.87 -18.92
C ARG A 82 4.87 15.26 -19.36
N ASN A 83 4.70 16.18 -18.41
CA ASN A 83 4.38 17.58 -18.65
C ASN A 83 5.63 18.43 -18.46
N GLU A 84 6.11 19.06 -19.54
CA GLU A 84 7.34 19.88 -19.53
C GLU A 84 7.26 21.12 -18.63
N LYS A 85 6.05 21.53 -18.21
CA LYS A 85 5.84 22.68 -17.33
C LYS A 85 5.88 22.34 -15.84
N LEU A 86 5.95 21.05 -15.49
CA LEU A 86 5.96 20.58 -14.11
C LEU A 86 7.34 20.07 -13.74
N GLU A 87 7.69 20.25 -12.47
CA GLU A 87 8.89 19.67 -11.87
C GLU A 87 8.70 18.17 -11.65
N ASP A 88 9.82 17.47 -11.40
CA ASP A 88 9.81 16.04 -11.12
C ASP A 88 9.79 15.78 -9.61
N ILE A 89 9.14 14.71 -9.19
CA ILE A 89 9.26 14.17 -7.82
C ILE A 89 9.44 12.66 -7.93
N THR A 90 10.31 12.11 -7.08
CA THR A 90 10.39 10.65 -6.91
C THR A 90 9.67 10.23 -5.64
N ILE A 91 8.78 9.24 -5.75
CA ILE A 91 8.12 8.57 -4.63
C ILE A 91 8.82 7.23 -4.40
N LEU A 92 9.48 7.10 -3.26
CA LEU A 92 10.07 5.85 -2.79
C LEU A 92 9.04 5.09 -1.96
N GLY A 93 8.67 3.90 -2.42
CA GLY A 93 7.83 2.98 -1.64
C GLY A 93 8.69 2.15 -0.70
N THR A 94 8.53 2.32 0.61
CA THR A 94 9.26 1.52 1.61
C THR A 94 8.39 0.46 2.28
N GLY A 95 7.17 0.29 1.76
CA GLY A 95 6.07 -0.37 2.42
C GLY A 95 5.07 0.65 2.94
N GLY A 96 4.21 0.23 3.87
CA GLY A 96 3.06 1.03 4.28
C GLY A 96 1.98 1.07 3.20
N THR A 97 0.72 1.07 3.65
CA THR A 97 -0.40 0.85 2.75
C THR A 97 -0.73 2.06 1.89
N ILE A 98 -0.20 3.27 2.13
CA ILE A 98 -0.59 4.50 1.38
C ILE A 98 -0.53 4.35 -0.15
N ALA A 99 0.40 3.52 -0.63
CA ALA A 99 0.57 3.14 -2.01
C ALA A 99 0.05 1.71 -2.23
N SER A 100 -1.24 1.41 -2.02
CA SER A 100 -1.82 0.08 -2.24
C SER A 100 -3.23 0.13 -2.84
N PHE A 101 -3.61 -0.93 -3.56
CA PHE A 101 -4.89 -1.07 -4.24
C PHE A 101 -5.61 -2.33 -3.78
N VAL A 102 -6.95 -2.29 -3.72
CA VAL A 102 -7.77 -3.49 -3.57
C VAL A 102 -8.33 -3.91 -4.92
N ASP A 103 -8.10 -5.17 -5.29
CA ASP A 103 -8.88 -5.83 -6.32
C ASP A 103 -10.19 -6.34 -5.69
N TYR A 104 -11.30 -5.64 -5.95
CA TYR A 104 -12.60 -6.00 -5.38
C TYR A 104 -13.13 -7.39 -5.81
N LYS A 105 -12.62 -7.97 -6.92
CA LYS A 105 -13.00 -9.33 -7.32
C LYS A 105 -12.35 -10.36 -6.41
N THR A 106 -11.08 -10.19 -6.10
CA THR A 106 -10.29 -11.12 -5.30
C THR A 106 -10.17 -10.71 -3.83
N GLY A 107 -10.59 -9.50 -3.48
CA GLY A 107 -10.35 -8.88 -2.17
C GLY A 107 -8.85 -8.63 -1.87
N ALA A 108 -7.95 -8.89 -2.82
CA ALA A 108 -6.51 -8.82 -2.59
C ALA A 108 -6.05 -7.35 -2.54
N VAL A 109 -5.24 -7.03 -1.54
CA VAL A 109 -4.52 -5.75 -1.45
C VAL A 109 -3.16 -5.94 -2.12
N SER A 110 -2.78 -5.06 -3.04
CA SER A 110 -1.46 -5.08 -3.68
C SER A 110 -0.82 -3.69 -3.64
N PRO A 111 0.48 -3.57 -3.32
CA PRO A 111 1.16 -2.29 -3.37
C PRO A 111 1.16 -1.71 -4.80
N ALA A 112 1.22 -0.38 -4.89
CA ALA A 112 1.46 0.36 -6.11
C ALA A 112 2.92 0.12 -6.52
N ILE A 113 3.11 -0.43 -7.71
CA ILE A 113 4.42 -0.81 -8.23
C ILE A 113 4.90 0.22 -9.26
N THR A 114 4.01 1.05 -9.79
CA THR A 114 4.35 2.04 -10.83
C THR A 114 3.78 3.42 -10.53
N ALA A 115 4.42 4.45 -11.09
CA ALA A 115 3.98 5.84 -10.98
C ALA A 115 2.57 6.03 -11.52
N GLU A 116 2.21 5.33 -12.61
CA GLU A 116 0.88 5.44 -13.21
C GLU A 116 -0.20 4.88 -12.31
N GLN A 117 0.10 3.84 -11.52
CA GLN A 117 -0.86 3.35 -10.55
C GLN A 117 -1.13 4.43 -9.50
N LEU A 118 -0.09 4.99 -8.88
CA LEU A 118 -0.21 6.07 -7.89
C LEU A 118 -0.96 7.30 -8.42
N VAL A 119 -0.58 7.75 -9.60
CA VAL A 119 -1.17 8.92 -10.27
C VAL A 119 -2.64 8.69 -10.67
N ASN A 120 -3.04 7.45 -10.93
CA ASN A 120 -4.45 7.12 -11.19
C ASN A 120 -5.27 6.99 -9.90
N SER A 121 -4.68 6.57 -8.77
CA SER A 121 -5.36 6.66 -7.46
C SER A 121 -5.51 8.11 -7.00
N VAL A 122 -4.49 8.93 -7.19
CA VAL A 122 -4.47 10.33 -6.72
C VAL A 122 -4.30 11.24 -7.92
N SER A 123 -5.41 11.53 -8.61
CA SER A 123 -5.39 12.30 -9.86
C SER A 123 -4.84 13.71 -9.71
N SER A 124 -4.96 14.33 -8.52
CA SER A 124 -4.42 15.66 -8.24
C SER A 124 -2.90 15.72 -8.38
N LEU A 125 -2.18 14.60 -8.25
CA LEU A 125 -0.73 14.55 -8.48
C LEU A 125 -0.34 14.96 -9.91
N LYS A 126 -1.20 14.73 -10.91
CA LYS A 126 -0.96 15.12 -12.32
C LYS A 126 -0.84 16.64 -12.50
N GLU A 127 -1.42 17.40 -11.59
CA GLU A 127 -1.43 18.86 -11.63
C GLU A 127 -0.27 19.46 -10.80
N ILE A 128 0.37 18.63 -9.98
CA ILE A 128 1.42 19.05 -9.04
C ILE A 128 2.80 18.80 -9.65
N ALA A 129 3.09 17.57 -10.06
CA ALA A 129 4.42 17.18 -10.52
C ALA A 129 4.41 16.01 -11.51
N ASN A 130 5.51 15.85 -12.23
CA ASN A 130 5.84 14.62 -12.94
C ASN A 130 6.31 13.57 -11.92
N ILE A 131 5.44 12.59 -11.65
CA ILE A 131 5.72 11.56 -10.65
C ILE A 131 6.52 10.43 -11.25
N GLU A 132 7.65 10.13 -10.62
CA GLU A 132 8.35 8.86 -10.73
C GLU A 132 8.11 8.05 -9.45
N ALA A 133 7.92 6.74 -9.57
CA ALA A 133 7.71 5.89 -8.41
C ALA A 133 8.63 4.69 -8.50
N GLU A 134 9.33 4.44 -7.41
CA GLU A 134 10.30 3.36 -7.28
C GLU A 134 10.01 2.56 -6.00
N PRO A 135 9.71 1.25 -6.12
CA PRO A 135 9.65 0.39 -4.95
C PRO A 135 11.08 0.20 -4.42
N LEU A 136 11.32 0.62 -3.18
CA LEU A 136 12.60 0.43 -2.50
C LEU A 136 12.53 -0.74 -1.52
N LEU A 137 11.56 -0.72 -0.61
CA LEU A 137 11.32 -1.78 0.37
C LEU A 137 9.87 -2.26 0.32
N SER A 138 9.61 -3.44 0.86
CA SER A 138 8.26 -3.99 1.05
C SER A 138 8.12 -4.53 2.47
N LEU A 139 8.19 -3.63 3.45
CA LEU A 139 8.19 -3.97 4.88
C LEU A 139 7.03 -3.30 5.61
N ALA A 140 6.51 -3.99 6.63
CA ALA A 140 5.69 -3.33 7.62
C ALA A 140 6.58 -2.38 8.45
N SER A 141 6.04 -1.24 8.89
CA SER A 141 6.84 -0.26 9.63
C SER A 141 7.43 -0.82 10.92
N GLU A 142 6.71 -1.72 11.56
CA GLU A 142 7.09 -2.46 12.76
C GLU A 142 8.31 -3.38 12.56
N ASP A 143 8.59 -3.80 11.32
CA ASP A 143 9.74 -4.63 10.95
C ASP A 143 10.94 -3.78 10.47
N MET A 144 10.85 -2.45 10.57
CA MET A 144 11.91 -1.55 10.12
C MET A 144 13.10 -1.55 11.11
N GLU A 145 14.31 -1.64 10.58
CA GLU A 145 15.57 -1.74 11.32
C GLU A 145 16.56 -0.68 10.80
N PRO A 146 17.62 -0.34 11.56
CA PRO A 146 18.60 0.67 11.14
C PRO A 146 19.23 0.45 9.75
N LYS A 147 19.45 -0.80 9.36
CA LYS A 147 19.96 -1.15 8.01
C LYS A 147 19.04 -0.66 6.88
N HIS A 148 17.74 -0.61 7.12
CA HIS A 148 16.77 -0.10 6.15
C HIS A 148 16.81 1.43 6.07
N TRP A 149 17.17 2.11 7.16
CA TRP A 149 17.40 3.57 7.15
C TRP A 149 18.63 3.92 6.32
N GLU A 150 19.71 3.14 6.43
CA GLU A 150 20.91 3.27 5.58
C GLU A 150 20.57 3.08 4.10
N GLU A 151 19.76 2.08 3.76
CA GLU A 151 19.29 1.85 2.39
C GLU A 151 18.45 3.02 1.86
N MET A 152 17.52 3.54 2.66
CA MET A 152 16.74 4.73 2.32
C MET A 152 17.62 5.97 2.12
N ALA A 153 18.56 6.23 3.03
CA ALA A 153 19.46 7.37 2.92
C ALA A 153 20.34 7.29 1.67
N GLY A 154 20.95 6.13 1.41
CA GLY A 154 21.76 5.92 0.21
C GLY A 154 20.96 6.10 -1.08
N LYS A 155 19.70 5.65 -1.09
CA LYS A 155 18.81 5.85 -2.24
C LYS A 155 18.44 7.32 -2.46
N VAL A 156 18.16 8.04 -1.37
CA VAL A 156 17.88 9.48 -1.41
C VAL A 156 19.08 10.24 -1.97
N GLU A 157 20.30 9.97 -1.49
CA GLU A 157 21.52 10.58 -2.01
C GLU A 157 21.75 10.28 -3.49
N GLU A 158 21.52 9.03 -3.91
CA GLU A 158 21.60 8.63 -5.31
C GLU A 158 20.67 9.48 -6.19
N ILE A 159 19.42 9.68 -5.77
CA ILE A 159 18.43 10.46 -6.53
C ILE A 159 18.79 11.94 -6.53
N HIS A 160 19.11 12.52 -5.38
CA HIS A 160 19.50 13.93 -5.27
C HIS A 160 20.72 14.24 -6.15
N SER A 161 21.72 13.36 -6.19
CA SER A 161 22.92 13.54 -7.02
C SER A 161 22.63 13.55 -8.54
N LYS A 162 21.59 12.84 -8.98
CA LYS A 162 21.27 12.67 -10.41
C LYS A 162 20.23 13.67 -10.91
N LYS A 163 19.22 13.95 -10.10
CA LYS A 163 18.02 14.67 -10.54
C LYS A 163 17.78 15.97 -9.78
N ASN A 164 18.29 16.07 -8.55
CA ASN A 164 18.17 17.24 -7.68
C ASN A 164 16.74 17.82 -7.61
N HIS A 165 15.77 16.99 -7.24
CA HIS A 165 14.37 17.38 -7.02
C HIS A 165 13.85 16.75 -5.72
N GLY A 166 12.66 17.15 -5.26
CA GLY A 166 12.04 16.62 -4.04
C GLY A 166 11.79 15.11 -4.06
N ILE A 167 11.87 14.49 -2.87
CA ILE A 167 11.60 13.06 -2.70
C ILE A 167 10.48 12.86 -1.68
N ILE A 168 9.55 11.96 -1.99
CA ILE A 168 8.54 11.48 -1.04
C ILE A 168 8.91 10.06 -0.62
N VAL A 169 8.91 9.80 0.69
CA VAL A 169 9.07 8.45 1.23
C VAL A 169 7.71 7.96 1.74
N ALA A 170 7.07 7.09 0.98
CA ALA A 170 5.83 6.43 1.36
C ALA A 170 6.15 5.32 2.36
N HIS A 171 5.77 5.54 3.63
CA HIS A 171 6.21 4.77 4.78
C HIS A 171 5.04 4.35 5.69
N GLY A 172 5.18 3.23 6.39
CA GLY A 172 4.22 2.80 7.43
C GLY A 172 4.24 3.74 8.64
N THR A 173 3.09 3.97 9.26
CA THR A 173 2.95 5.06 10.25
C THR A 173 3.56 4.78 11.61
N ASP A 174 3.79 3.51 11.99
CA ASP A 174 4.16 3.18 13.37
C ASP A 174 5.59 3.63 13.71
N THR A 175 6.51 3.51 12.75
CA THR A 175 7.92 3.86 12.94
C THR A 175 8.39 5.04 12.09
N MET A 176 7.48 5.70 11.36
CA MET A 176 7.80 6.82 10.46
C MET A 176 8.59 7.94 11.15
N GLY A 177 8.24 8.30 12.39
CA GLY A 177 8.98 9.30 13.17
C GLY A 177 10.43 8.92 13.44
N TYR A 178 10.72 7.63 13.66
CA TYR A 178 12.07 7.13 13.85
C TYR A 178 12.87 7.16 12.55
N SER A 179 12.28 6.68 11.45
CA SER A 179 12.93 6.70 10.13
C SER A 179 13.22 8.14 9.67
N ALA A 180 12.28 9.07 9.86
CA ALA A 180 12.47 10.48 9.53
C ALA A 180 13.59 11.12 10.36
N ALA A 181 13.65 10.84 11.66
CA ALA A 181 14.73 11.30 12.52
C ALA A 181 16.08 10.71 12.10
N ALA A 182 16.15 9.41 11.78
CA ALA A 182 17.39 8.76 11.32
C ALA A 182 17.92 9.41 10.04
N LEU A 183 17.07 9.57 9.02
CA LEU A 183 17.47 10.21 7.76
C LEU A 183 17.86 11.68 7.95
N SER A 184 17.24 12.39 8.90
CA SER A 184 17.61 13.78 9.21
C SER A 184 19.05 13.93 9.70
N PHE A 185 19.63 12.88 10.29
CA PHE A 185 21.03 12.86 10.74
C PHE A 185 21.98 12.19 9.74
N GLN A 186 21.49 11.31 8.89
CA GLN A 186 22.29 10.60 7.89
C GLN A 186 22.53 11.45 6.64
N LEU A 187 21.53 12.23 6.23
CA LEU A 187 21.61 13.04 5.02
C LEU A 187 22.39 14.35 5.28
N PRO A 188 23.19 14.80 4.31
CA PRO A 188 23.85 16.10 4.38
C PRO A 188 22.85 17.26 4.26
N GLU A 189 23.33 18.49 4.27
CA GLU A 189 22.49 19.64 3.88
C GLU A 189 21.97 19.45 2.45
N MET A 190 20.67 19.67 2.25
CA MET A 190 19.99 19.45 0.97
C MET A 190 19.25 20.71 0.55
N SER A 191 19.19 20.96 -0.77
CA SER A 191 18.35 22.03 -1.32
C SER A 191 16.90 21.58 -1.49
N ASN A 192 16.70 20.29 -1.81
CA ASN A 192 15.39 19.71 -2.02
C ASN A 192 14.97 18.86 -0.82
N PRO A 193 13.72 18.96 -0.37
CA PRO A 193 13.25 18.28 0.83
C PRO A 193 12.98 16.79 0.58
N VAL A 194 13.07 16.02 1.68
CA VAL A 194 12.67 14.61 1.75
C VAL A 194 11.45 14.51 2.65
N ILE A 195 10.29 14.21 2.09
CA ILE A 195 9.02 14.23 2.80
C ILE A 195 8.51 12.81 3.03
N PHE A 196 8.52 12.37 4.29
CA PHE A 196 7.85 11.15 4.71
C PHE A 196 6.34 11.36 4.73
N THR A 197 5.59 10.37 4.26
CA THR A 197 4.13 10.35 4.42
C THR A 197 3.60 8.91 4.47
N GLY A 198 2.36 8.77 4.94
CA GLY A 198 1.68 7.49 5.09
C GLY A 198 0.18 7.71 5.32
N SER A 199 -0.55 6.67 5.68
CA SER A 199 -1.98 6.78 5.96
C SER A 199 -2.36 6.00 7.21
N GLN A 200 -3.24 6.59 8.03
CA GLN A 200 -3.83 5.95 9.21
C GLN A 200 -5.05 5.11 8.83
N ARG A 201 -5.60 5.34 7.64
CA ARG A 201 -6.65 4.54 7.02
C ARG A 201 -6.09 3.94 5.73
N SER A 202 -6.30 2.64 5.59
CA SER A 202 -5.91 1.89 4.39
C SER A 202 -6.45 2.56 3.12
N PRO A 203 -5.63 2.72 2.05
CA PRO A 203 -5.95 3.53 0.86
C PRO A 203 -7.13 3.00 0.06
N ASP A 204 -7.47 1.72 0.23
CA ASP A 204 -8.60 1.07 -0.44
C ASP A 204 -9.94 1.57 0.05
N ARG A 205 -9.96 2.23 1.21
CA ARG A 205 -11.18 2.80 1.78
C ARG A 205 -11.44 4.18 1.16
N PRO A 206 -12.68 4.47 0.73
CA PRO A 206 -13.04 5.81 0.26
C PRO A 206 -12.80 6.92 1.30
N SER A 207 -12.77 6.58 2.58
CA SER A 207 -12.45 7.49 3.68
C SER A 207 -10.97 7.51 4.04
N SER A 208 -10.07 7.08 3.13
CA SER A 208 -8.64 7.09 3.39
C SER A 208 -8.06 8.50 3.40
N ASP A 209 -7.19 8.76 4.36
CA ASP A 209 -6.33 9.95 4.43
C ASP A 209 -5.14 9.90 3.45
N ALA A 210 -4.90 8.77 2.78
CA ALA A 210 -3.81 8.56 1.82
C ALA A 210 -3.75 9.63 0.73
N HIS A 211 -4.89 9.96 0.13
CA HIS A 211 -4.96 10.86 -1.02
C HIS A 211 -4.49 12.27 -0.65
N LEU A 212 -5.06 12.84 0.41
CA LEU A 212 -4.72 14.19 0.85
C LEU A 212 -3.31 14.25 1.44
N ASN A 213 -2.89 13.23 2.20
CA ASN A 213 -1.52 13.13 2.73
C ASN A 213 -0.49 13.13 1.59
N LEU A 214 -0.72 12.34 0.53
CA LEU A 214 0.19 12.27 -0.61
C LEU A 214 0.20 13.57 -1.43
N GLU A 215 -0.95 14.23 -1.57
CA GLU A 215 -1.05 15.55 -2.20
C GLU A 215 -0.25 16.61 -1.43
N GLY A 216 -0.43 16.66 -0.10
CA GLY A 216 0.32 17.55 0.77
C GLY A 216 1.81 17.25 0.77
N ALA A 217 2.18 15.96 0.76
CA ALA A 217 3.57 15.53 0.64
C ALA A 217 4.20 15.98 -0.68
N ALA A 218 3.48 15.88 -1.79
CA ALA A 218 3.96 16.33 -3.10
C ALA A 218 4.14 17.85 -3.15
N LYS A 219 3.20 18.62 -2.60
CA LYS A 219 3.35 20.07 -2.46
C LYS A 219 4.55 20.45 -1.61
N ALA A 220 4.75 19.75 -0.48
CA ALA A 220 5.91 19.98 0.38
C ALA A 220 7.23 19.56 -0.28
N ALA A 221 7.23 18.50 -1.08
CA ALA A 221 8.41 18.03 -1.81
C ALA A 221 8.90 19.05 -2.86
N MET A 222 8.01 19.92 -3.36
CA MET A 222 8.37 21.03 -4.28
C MET A 222 8.73 22.33 -3.57
N SER A 223 8.77 22.34 -2.23
CA SER A 223 9.14 23.55 -1.47
C SER A 223 10.66 23.68 -1.35
N ASP A 224 11.11 24.86 -0.90
CA ASP A 224 12.50 25.18 -0.59
C ASP A 224 12.90 24.80 0.85
N LEU A 225 12.13 23.92 1.51
CA LEU A 225 12.33 23.55 2.92
C LEU A 225 13.73 22.97 3.20
N GLY A 226 14.33 22.23 2.26
CA GLY A 226 15.69 21.70 2.37
C GLY A 226 15.94 20.74 3.55
N GLU A 227 14.88 20.19 4.14
CA GLU A 227 14.95 19.34 5.33
C GLU A 227 14.21 18.01 5.12
N VAL A 228 14.44 17.06 6.03
CA VAL A 228 13.58 15.88 6.17
C VAL A 228 12.32 16.27 6.96
N GLY A 229 11.15 16.09 6.35
CA GLY A 229 9.85 16.41 6.93
C GLY A 229 8.90 15.22 6.96
N ILE A 230 7.81 15.34 7.72
CA ILE A 230 6.67 14.43 7.72
C ILE A 230 5.42 15.21 7.33
N ALA A 231 4.71 14.75 6.30
CA ALA A 231 3.45 15.30 5.84
C ALA A 231 2.28 14.37 6.21
N MET A 232 1.45 14.80 7.15
CA MET A 232 0.27 14.07 7.62
C MET A 232 -0.87 15.06 7.92
N HIS A 233 -2.10 14.57 8.02
CA HIS A 233 -3.26 15.38 8.40
C HIS A 233 -2.98 16.24 9.64
N GLU A 234 -3.32 17.54 9.55
CA GLU A 234 -3.23 18.48 10.67
C GLU A 234 -4.34 18.23 11.70
N THR A 235 -5.53 17.90 11.21
CA THR A 235 -6.74 17.67 12.02
C THR A 235 -7.47 16.42 11.54
N THR A 236 -8.56 16.04 12.19
CA THR A 236 -9.40 14.93 11.72
C THR A 236 -10.13 15.20 10.41
N ASN A 237 -10.15 16.44 9.93
CA ASN A 237 -10.89 16.87 8.75
C ASN A 237 -10.00 16.88 7.50
N ASP A 238 -10.61 16.70 6.33
CA ASP A 238 -9.94 16.72 5.02
C ASP A 238 -9.67 18.15 4.50
N ILE A 239 -9.08 19.01 5.34
CA ILE A 239 -8.81 20.43 5.01
C ILE A 239 -7.32 20.70 4.82
N GLY A 240 -6.49 20.22 5.74
CA GLY A 240 -5.10 20.64 5.86
C GLY A 240 -4.15 19.49 6.17
N ILE A 241 -2.98 19.54 5.55
CA ILE A 241 -1.83 18.69 5.84
C ILE A 241 -0.81 19.55 6.56
N ALA A 242 -0.38 19.10 7.74
CA ALA A 242 0.71 19.71 8.48
C ALA A 242 2.04 19.11 8.02
N ILE A 243 3.07 19.96 7.93
CA ILE A 243 4.44 19.57 7.63
C ILE A 243 5.25 19.71 8.91
N TRP A 244 5.69 18.58 9.43
CA TRP A 244 6.45 18.51 10.69
C TRP A 244 7.92 18.23 10.41
N ARG A 245 8.83 18.84 11.17
CA ARG A 245 10.26 18.53 11.09
C ARG A 245 10.51 17.08 11.54
N GLY A 246 11.25 16.30 10.74
CA GLY A 246 11.47 14.87 10.98
C GLY A 246 11.95 14.53 12.40
N THR A 247 12.91 15.32 12.93
CA THR A 247 13.48 15.13 14.28
C THR A 247 12.60 15.61 15.43
N ARG A 248 11.47 16.26 15.16
CA ARG A 248 10.57 16.81 16.18
C ARG A 248 9.18 16.22 16.14
N THR A 249 8.95 15.16 15.36
CA THR A 249 7.61 14.60 15.16
C THR A 249 7.44 13.29 15.91
N ARG A 250 6.28 13.09 16.55
CA ARG A 250 5.90 11.81 17.17
C ARG A 250 4.47 11.40 16.79
N LYS A 251 4.25 10.10 16.58
CA LYS A 251 2.90 9.51 16.52
C LYS A 251 2.33 9.43 17.94
N ASN A 252 1.44 10.36 18.28
CA ASN A 252 0.82 10.51 19.60
C ASN A 252 -0.56 9.86 19.73
N HIS A 253 -1.15 9.41 18.63
CA HIS A 253 -2.38 8.61 18.64
C HIS A 253 -2.22 7.32 17.86
N SER A 254 -2.86 6.25 18.32
CA SER A 254 -2.80 4.94 17.66
C SER A 254 -3.56 4.83 16.34
N SER A 255 -4.40 5.82 15.98
CA SER A 255 -5.38 5.63 14.89
C SER A 255 -6.05 6.88 14.33
N LYS A 256 -6.02 8.04 14.99
CA LYS A 256 -6.59 9.26 14.38
C LYS A 256 -5.77 9.70 13.17
N ARG A 257 -6.38 10.45 12.26
CA ARG A 257 -5.68 11.00 11.08
C ARG A 257 -4.61 12.01 11.50
N ASP A 258 -4.93 12.86 12.46
CA ASP A 258 -4.03 13.81 13.14
C ASP A 258 -3.17 13.13 14.24
N ALA A 259 -2.72 11.89 13.99
CA ALA A 259 -1.93 11.17 14.96
C ALA A 259 -0.52 11.73 15.15
N PHE A 260 0.00 12.50 14.18
CA PHE A 260 1.36 13.05 14.22
C PHE A 260 1.34 14.50 14.68
N THR A 261 2.17 14.82 15.66
CA THR A 261 2.32 16.16 16.23
C THR A 261 3.78 16.43 16.57
N SER A 262 4.16 17.72 16.63
CA SER A 262 5.51 18.17 17.03
C SER A 262 5.61 18.68 18.47
#